data_AF-A0A4X1SGP4-F1
#
_entry.id   AF-A0A4X1SGP4-F1
#
_cell.length_a   1.000
_cell.length_b   1.000
_cell.length_c   1.000
_cell.angle_alpha   90.00
_cell.angle_beta   90.00
_cell.angle_gamma   90.00
#
_symmetry.space_group_name_H-M   'P 1'
#
loop_
_entity.id
_entity.type
_entity.pdbx_description
1 polymer ?
#
loop_
_entity_poly.entity_id
_entity_poly.type
_entity_poly.pdbx_seq_one_letter_code
_entity_poly.pdbx_strand_id
1 'polypeptide(L)'
;MFEEPAWAEEAPAVPDPRPVPLRPRPPAASHTKVPLEDASVDVAVFCLSLMGTNIRDFLEEANRVLKPGGLLKVAEVSSRFEDVRTFLGAVAKLGFKVISKDLTNSHFFLFDFQKTGPPRVGPKAQLAGLKLQPCLYKRR
;
A
#
# COMPACT_ATOMS: atom_id res chain seq x y z
N MET A 1 14.62 18.86 -51.51
CA MET A 1 15.49 17.77 -51.98
C MET A 1 16.38 17.43 -50.79
N PHE A 2 15.97 16.43 -50.02
CA PHE A 2 16.64 15.96 -48.82
C PHE A 2 16.73 14.44 -49.02
N GLU A 3 17.93 13.95 -49.31
CA GLU A 3 18.17 12.53 -49.54
C GLU A 3 18.08 11.78 -48.20
N GLU A 4 17.26 10.74 -48.16
CA GLU A 4 17.19 9.84 -47.00
C GLU A 4 18.42 8.92 -46.99
N PRO A 5 19.14 8.79 -45.85
CA PRO A 5 20.35 7.99 -45.81
C PRO A 5 20.05 6.49 -45.71
N ALA A 6 20.88 5.72 -46.43
CA ALA A 6 20.77 4.27 -46.68
C ALA A 6 21.11 3.37 -45.47
N TRP A 7 20.47 3.57 -44.32
CA TRP A 7 20.57 2.67 -43.16
C TRP A 7 19.31 1.81 -42.95
N ALA A 8 18.38 1.82 -43.91
CA ALA A 8 17.07 1.17 -43.78
C ALA A 8 17.02 -0.31 -44.18
N GLU A 9 18.12 -0.97 -44.55
CA GLU A 9 18.07 -2.39 -44.89
C GLU A 9 18.98 -3.26 -44.02
N GLU A 10 18.34 -4.27 -43.43
CA GLU A 10 18.84 -5.38 -42.61
C GLU A 10 18.95 -5.18 -41.09
N ALA A 11 17.78 -5.07 -40.44
CA ALA A 11 17.61 -5.62 -39.09
C ALA A 11 17.36 -7.14 -39.20
N PRO A 12 18.13 -8.01 -38.50
CA PRO A 12 17.85 -9.44 -38.52
C PRO A 12 16.48 -9.73 -37.92
N ALA A 13 15.73 -10.64 -38.55
CA ALA A 13 14.43 -11.08 -38.06
C ALA A 13 14.56 -11.59 -36.63
N VAL A 14 13.95 -10.86 -35.68
CA VAL A 14 13.85 -11.28 -34.29
C VAL A 14 13.06 -12.60 -34.28
N PRO A 15 13.58 -13.69 -33.69
CA PRO A 15 12.82 -14.92 -33.59
C PRO A 15 11.53 -14.65 -32.81
N ASP A 16 10.41 -15.13 -33.35
CA ASP A 16 9.07 -14.99 -32.81
C ASP A 16 9.09 -15.20 -31.28
N PRO A 17 8.77 -14.18 -30.46
CA PRO A 17 8.75 -14.32 -29.03
C PRO A 17 7.62 -15.28 -28.66
N ARG A 18 7.99 -16.56 -28.49
CA ARG A 18 7.06 -17.60 -28.00
C ARG A 18 6.26 -17.02 -26.83
N PRO A 19 4.92 -17.13 -26.84
CA PRO A 19 4.10 -16.55 -25.80
C PRO A 19 4.53 -17.12 -24.45
N VAL A 20 5.13 -16.27 -23.62
CA VAL A 20 5.45 -16.61 -22.24
C VAL A 20 4.10 -16.83 -21.57
N PRO A 21 3.79 -18.04 -21.05
CA PRO A 21 2.51 -18.27 -20.41
C PRO A 21 2.39 -17.29 -19.25
N LEU A 22 1.43 -16.36 -19.36
CA LEU A 22 1.08 -15.46 -18.28
C LEU A 22 0.69 -16.36 -17.10
N ARG A 23 1.50 -16.34 -16.04
CA ARG A 23 1.11 -17.01 -14.79
C ARG A 23 -0.29 -16.53 -14.44
N PRO A 24 -1.23 -17.43 -14.10
CA PRO A 24 -2.58 -17.02 -13.77
C PRO A 24 -2.49 -15.97 -12.68
N ARG A 25 -3.09 -14.80 -12.93
CA ARG A 25 -3.19 -13.76 -11.90
C ARG A 25 -3.92 -14.41 -10.72
N PRO A 26 -3.41 -14.31 -9.49
CA PRO A 26 -4.15 -14.80 -8.35
C PRO A 26 -5.55 -14.17 -8.37
N PRO A 27 -6.59 -14.94 -8.01
CA PRO A 27 -7.96 -14.45 -8.01
C PRO A 27 -8.04 -13.13 -7.24
N ALA A 28 -8.84 -12.19 -7.74
CA ALA A 28 -9.01 -10.88 -7.14
C ALA A 28 -9.49 -11.05 -5.69
N ALA A 29 -8.56 -10.97 -4.74
CA ALA A 29 -8.87 -11.03 -3.32
C ALA A 29 -9.29 -9.63 -2.87
N SER A 30 -10.40 -9.55 -2.14
CA SER A 30 -10.69 -8.37 -1.34
C SER A 30 -9.54 -8.18 -0.35
N HIS A 31 -8.96 -6.98 -0.29
CA HIS A 31 -7.84 -6.65 0.62
C HIS A 31 -8.16 -6.88 2.11
N THR A 32 -9.43 -7.12 2.44
CA THR A 32 -9.93 -7.45 3.77
C THR A 32 -9.47 -8.83 4.26
N LYS A 33 -9.20 -9.79 3.37
CA LYS A 33 -8.71 -11.12 3.76
C LYS A 33 -7.81 -11.72 2.70
N VAL A 34 -6.50 -11.67 2.94
CA VAL A 34 -5.50 -12.22 2.02
C VAL A 34 -5.28 -13.71 2.30
N PRO A 35 -4.98 -14.52 1.28
CA PRO A 35 -4.75 -15.97 1.42
C PRO A 35 -3.35 -16.25 1.98
N LEU A 36 -3.01 -15.63 3.11
CA LEU A 36 -1.75 -15.80 3.83
C LEU A 36 -2.03 -16.26 5.25
N GLU A 37 -1.12 -17.05 5.81
CA GLU A 37 -1.17 -17.51 7.20
C GLU A 37 -0.89 -16.35 8.17
N ASP A 38 -1.32 -16.53 9.42
CA ASP A 38 -1.01 -15.60 10.50
C ASP A 38 0.52 -15.55 10.72
N ALA A 39 1.04 -14.35 11.00
CA ALA A 39 2.47 -14.14 11.27
C ALA A 39 3.42 -14.75 10.21
N SER A 40 3.05 -14.69 8.93
CA SER A 40 3.82 -15.23 7.81
C SER A 40 4.77 -14.23 7.16
N VAL A 41 4.52 -12.92 7.28
CA VAL A 41 5.31 -11.88 6.59
C VAL A 41 6.11 -11.00 7.55
N ASP A 42 7.28 -10.55 7.10
CA ASP A 42 8.14 -9.63 7.86
C ASP A 42 7.74 -8.16 7.64
N VAL A 43 7.21 -7.83 6.45
CA VAL A 43 6.85 -6.46 6.04
C VAL A 43 5.52 -6.44 5.31
N ALA A 44 4.66 -5.48 5.67
CA ALA A 44 3.43 -5.15 4.96
C ALA A 44 3.51 -3.70 4.46
N VAL A 45 3.09 -3.45 3.21
CA VAL A 45 3.18 -2.14 2.57
C VAL A 45 1.84 -1.72 2.01
N PHE A 46 1.35 -0.56 2.42
CA PHE A 46 0.24 0.14 1.78
C PHE A 46 0.78 1.39 1.08
N CYS A 47 0.72 1.40 -0.25
CA CYS A 47 1.21 2.50 -1.07
C CYS A 47 0.06 3.04 -1.91
N LEU A 48 -0.50 4.18 -1.48
CA LEU A 48 -1.65 4.85 -2.10
C LEU A 48 -2.87 3.92 -2.25
N SER A 49 -3.02 2.97 -1.32
CA SER A 49 -3.97 1.86 -1.40
C SER A 49 -5.02 1.86 -0.29
N LEU A 50 -4.90 2.73 0.72
CA LEU A 50 -5.90 2.89 1.79
C LEU A 50 -7.09 3.74 1.30
N MET A 51 -7.58 3.46 0.08
CA MET A 51 -8.65 4.22 -0.57
C MET A 51 -10.05 3.70 -0.23
N GLY A 52 -10.17 2.54 0.44
CA GLY A 52 -11.45 1.99 0.88
C GLY A 52 -12.01 2.66 2.13
N THR A 53 -13.31 2.51 2.36
CA THR A 53 -13.98 2.98 3.60
C THR A 53 -13.58 2.19 4.84
N ASN A 54 -12.99 1.00 4.66
CA ASN A 54 -12.69 0.03 5.71
C ASN A 54 -11.18 -0.05 6.01
N ILE A 55 -10.52 1.10 6.20
CA ILE A 55 -9.08 1.17 6.53
C ILE A 55 -8.72 0.31 7.74
N ARG A 56 -9.64 0.24 8.72
CA ARG A 56 -9.51 -0.64 9.88
C ARG A 56 -9.23 -2.08 9.48
N ASP A 57 -10.07 -2.66 8.62
CA ASP A 57 -9.99 -4.07 8.26
C ASP A 57 -8.66 -4.38 7.58
N PHE A 58 -8.18 -3.47 6.73
CA PHE A 58 -6.88 -3.62 6.06
C PHE A 58 -5.71 -3.61 7.05
N LEU A 59 -5.76 -2.73 8.04
CA LEU A 59 -4.71 -2.63 9.06
C LEU A 59 -4.77 -3.80 10.06
N GLU A 60 -5.96 -4.30 10.39
CA GLU A 60 -6.14 -5.51 11.19
C GLU A 60 -5.65 -6.75 10.44
N GLU A 61 -5.91 -6.85 9.13
CA GLU A 61 -5.42 -7.94 8.30
C GLU A 61 -3.89 -7.88 8.16
N ALA A 62 -3.32 -6.67 7.97
CA ALA A 62 -1.88 -6.48 8.01
C ALA A 62 -1.30 -6.89 9.37
N ASN A 63 -1.99 -6.58 10.48
CA ASN A 63 -1.58 -7.05 11.80
C ASN A 63 -1.58 -8.58 11.85
N ARG A 64 -2.64 -9.25 11.38
CA ARG A 64 -2.75 -10.71 11.39
C ARG A 64 -1.57 -11.38 10.67
N VAL A 65 -1.26 -10.95 9.45
CA VAL A 65 -0.21 -11.59 8.64
C VAL A 65 1.21 -11.21 9.09
N LEU A 66 1.41 -10.06 9.73
CA LEU A 66 2.74 -9.63 10.19
C LEU A 66 3.26 -10.47 11.35
N LYS A 67 4.53 -10.86 11.31
CA LYS A 67 5.24 -11.43 12.46
C LYS A 67 5.33 -10.42 13.62
N PRO A 68 5.40 -10.87 14.88
CA PRO A 68 5.75 -9.99 16.00
C PRO A 68 7.04 -9.20 15.71
N GLY A 69 7.01 -7.88 15.89
CA GLY A 69 8.14 -7.01 15.56
C GLY A 69 8.29 -6.67 14.06
N GLY A 70 7.45 -7.22 13.18
CA GLY A 70 7.44 -6.92 11.75
C GLY A 70 7.06 -5.47 11.44
N LEU A 71 7.32 -5.05 10.19
CA LEU A 71 7.18 -3.66 9.75
C LEU A 71 5.92 -3.43 8.92
N LEU A 72 5.20 -2.36 9.24
CA LEU A 72 4.12 -1.83 8.42
C LEU A 72 4.57 -0.50 7.83
N LYS A 73 4.56 -0.38 6.51
CA LYS A 73 4.85 0.86 5.79
C LYS A 73 3.59 1.41 5.16
N VAL A 74 3.28 2.68 5.41
CA VAL A 74 2.13 3.36 4.83
C VAL A 74 2.61 4.59 4.09
N ALA A 75 2.32 4.66 2.79
CA ALA A 75 2.48 5.85 1.97
C ALA A 75 1.10 6.29 1.47
N GLU A 76 0.67 7.51 1.81
CA GLU A 76 -0.65 8.03 1.46
C GLU A 76 -0.59 9.52 1.11
N VAL A 77 -1.54 9.96 0.27
CA VAL A 77 -1.58 11.36 -0.17
C VAL A 77 -1.78 12.29 1.04
N SER A 78 -0.93 13.31 1.15
CA SER A 78 -0.86 14.24 2.30
C SER A 78 -2.21 14.90 2.59
N SER A 79 -2.93 15.30 1.54
CA SER A 79 -4.24 15.96 1.62
C SER A 79 -5.35 15.07 2.19
N ARG A 80 -5.13 13.77 2.34
CA ARG A 80 -6.11 12.84 2.92
C ARG A 80 -6.13 12.88 4.44
N PHE A 81 -5.11 13.46 5.07
CA PHE A 81 -4.98 13.53 6.52
C PHE A 81 -5.49 14.88 7.03
N GLU A 82 -6.59 14.88 7.80
CA GLU A 82 -7.02 16.07 8.54
C GLU A 82 -6.12 16.33 9.75
N ASP A 83 -5.91 15.30 10.59
CA ASP A 83 -4.95 15.33 11.69
C ASP A 83 -4.15 14.02 11.73
N VAL A 84 -2.89 14.12 11.31
CA VAL A 84 -1.93 13.01 11.33
C VAL A 84 -1.80 12.38 12.72
N ARG A 85 -1.90 13.16 13.81
CA ARG A 85 -1.79 12.62 15.18
C ARG A 85 -2.95 11.70 15.51
N THR A 86 -4.16 12.04 15.07
CA THR A 86 -5.34 11.18 15.26
C THR A 86 -5.20 9.86 14.51
N PHE A 87 -4.65 9.91 13.28
CA PHE A 87 -4.33 8.72 12.49
C PHE A 87 -3.30 7.84 13.21
N LEU A 88 -2.16 8.40 13.61
CA LEU A 88 -1.12 7.67 14.34
C LEU A 88 -1.66 7.04 15.64
N GLY A 89 -2.50 7.76 16.39
CA GLY A 89 -3.13 7.24 17.60
C GLY A 89 -4.12 6.10 17.33
N ALA A 90 -4.83 6.14 16.20
CA ALA A 90 -5.72 5.07 15.79
C ALA A 90 -4.95 3.82 15.34
N VAL A 91 -3.89 3.98 14.54
CA VAL A 91 -2.99 2.89 14.15
C VAL A 91 -2.33 2.27 15.38
N ALA A 92 -1.97 3.08 16.39
CA ALA A 92 -1.41 2.58 17.64
C ALA A 92 -2.37 1.67 18.41
N LYS A 93 -3.67 2.01 18.43
CA LYS A 93 -4.73 1.17 19.01
C LYS A 93 -4.88 -0.18 18.30
N LEU A 94 -4.48 -0.27 17.04
CA LEU A 94 -4.44 -1.51 16.25
C LEU A 94 -3.16 -2.34 16.48
N GLY A 95 -2.36 -2.03 17.50
CA GLY A 95 -1.21 -2.86 17.89
C GLY A 95 0.10 -2.48 17.21
N PHE A 96 0.17 -1.29 16.60
CA PHE A 96 1.37 -0.78 15.96
C PHE A 96 2.05 0.33 16.77
N LYS A 97 3.34 0.56 16.57
CA LYS A 97 4.09 1.69 17.13
C LYS A 97 4.80 2.41 16.00
N VAL A 98 4.62 3.72 15.89
CA VAL A 98 5.34 4.52 14.90
C VAL A 98 6.84 4.53 15.22
N ILE A 99 7.66 4.19 14.22
CA ILE A 99 9.12 4.27 14.27
C ILE A 99 9.57 5.61 13.68
N SER A 100 9.06 5.93 12.50
CA SER A 100 9.38 7.16 11.79
C SER A 100 8.18 7.66 10.98
N LYS A 101 8.23 8.95 10.66
CA LYS A 101 7.28 9.59 9.75
C LYS A 101 8.04 10.59 8.90
N ASP A 102 7.83 10.55 7.60
CA ASP A 102 8.33 11.54 6.66
C ASP A 102 7.15 12.32 6.10
N LEU A 103 7.11 13.60 6.46
CA LEU A 103 6.09 14.55 6.05
C LEU A 103 6.68 15.67 5.18
N THR A 104 7.92 15.49 4.69
CA THR A 104 8.65 16.53 3.93
C THR A 104 8.12 16.68 2.51
N ASN A 105 7.59 15.60 1.93
CA ASN A 105 7.01 15.63 0.60
C ASN A 105 5.63 16.31 0.61
N SER A 106 5.39 17.19 -0.37
CA SER A 106 4.15 17.95 -0.48
C SER A 106 2.94 17.09 -0.86
N HIS A 107 3.16 15.97 -1.54
CA HIS A 107 2.11 15.14 -2.15
C HIS A 107 1.76 13.90 -1.33
N PHE A 108 2.74 13.26 -0.69
CA PHE A 108 2.52 12.03 0.06
C PHE A 108 3.29 12.02 1.37
N PHE A 109 2.72 11.37 2.37
CA PHE A 109 3.36 11.13 3.66
C PHE A 109 3.73 9.66 3.79
N LEU A 110 4.90 9.39 4.35
CA LEU A 110 5.38 8.05 4.65
C LEU A 110 5.38 7.83 6.15
N PHE A 111 4.94 6.66 6.57
CA PHE A 111 4.93 6.23 7.95
C PHE A 111 5.49 4.82 8.04
N ASP A 112 6.46 4.63 8.94
CA ASP A 112 6.94 3.31 9.31
C ASP A 112 6.44 2.98 10.71
N PHE A 113 5.85 1.80 10.84
CA PHE A 113 5.39 1.26 12.10
C PHE A 113 5.97 -0.12 12.36
N GLN A 114 6.13 -0.45 13.65
CA GLN A 114 6.43 -1.79 14.12
C GLN A 114 5.19 -2.43 14.72
N LYS A 115 4.94 -3.71 14.41
CA LYS A 115 3.93 -4.50 15.11
C LYS A 115 4.39 -4.79 16.54
N THR A 116 3.61 -4.33 17.52
CA THR A 116 3.85 -4.54 18.96
C THR A 116 2.98 -5.64 19.57
N GLY A 117 1.90 -6.02 18.89
CA GLY A 117 0.95 -7.01 19.38
C GLY A 117 -0.38 -6.97 18.63
N PRO A 118 -1.39 -7.71 19.10
CA PRO A 118 -2.73 -7.65 18.50
C PRO A 118 -3.42 -6.28 18.76
N PRO A 119 -4.49 -5.96 18.03
CA PRO A 119 -5.32 -4.80 18.30
C PRO A 119 -5.79 -4.75 19.75
N ARG A 120 -5.71 -3.57 20.38
CA ARG A 120 -6.06 -3.35 21.81
C ARG A 120 -7.49 -2.85 22.00
N VAL A 121 -8.26 -2.76 20.91
CA VAL A 121 -9.62 -2.25 20.89
C VAL A 121 -10.57 -3.32 20.41
N GLY A 122 -11.80 -3.35 20.97
CA GLY A 122 -12.80 -4.32 20.56
C GLY A 122 -13.19 -4.18 19.08
N PRO A 123 -13.76 -5.24 18.45
CA PRO A 123 -14.14 -5.24 17.02
C PRO A 123 -15.10 -4.12 16.62
N LYS A 124 -15.91 -3.61 17.57
CA LYS A 124 -16.90 -2.56 17.34
C LYS A 124 -16.45 -1.15 17.75
N ALA A 125 -15.22 -1.00 18.26
CA ALA A 125 -14.73 0.29 18.72
C ALA A 125 -14.55 1.25 17.53
N GLN A 126 -15.12 2.46 17.60
CA GLN A 126 -14.92 3.44 16.54
C GLN A 126 -13.53 4.07 16.63
N LEU A 127 -12.80 4.04 15.51
CA LEU A 127 -11.48 4.66 15.37
C LEU A 127 -11.57 5.83 14.39
N ALA A 128 -12.04 6.98 14.88
CA ALA A 128 -12.27 8.17 14.05
C ALA A 128 -11.02 8.60 13.24
N GLY A 129 -9.82 8.41 13.79
CA GLY A 129 -8.55 8.72 13.13
C GLY A 129 -8.23 7.87 11.90
N LEU A 130 -8.97 6.79 11.62
CA LEU A 130 -8.82 5.99 10.40
C LEU A 130 -9.71 6.48 9.25
N LYS A 131 -10.55 7.49 9.47
CA LYS A 131 -11.36 8.09 8.40
C LYS A 131 -10.51 9.12 7.65
N LEU A 132 -9.93 8.69 6.53
CA LEU A 132 -9.16 9.56 5.64
C LEU A 132 -10.07 10.26 4.62
N GLN A 133 -9.71 11.48 4.24
CA GLN A 133 -10.43 12.22 3.20
C GLN A 133 -10.26 11.55 1.82
N PRO A 134 -11.23 11.69 0.90
CA PRO A 134 -11.09 11.19 -0.47
C PRO A 134 -9.90 11.83 -1.18
N CYS A 135 -9.24 11.09 -2.07
CA CYS A 135 -8.22 11.66 -2.95
C CYS A 135 -8.90 12.38 -4.13
N LEU A 136 -9.03 13.70 -4.06
CA LEU A 136 -9.55 14.50 -5.17
C LEU A 136 -8.41 14.84 -6.14
N TYR A 137 -8.40 14.21 -7.31
CA TYR A 137 -7.49 14.59 -8.39
C TYR A 137 -7.97 15.86 -9.07
N LYS A 138 -7.05 16.82 -9.27
CA LYS A 138 -7.32 18.01 -10.09
C LYS A 138 -7.60 17.59 -11.53
N ARG A 139 -8.61 18.21 -12.17
CA ARG A 139 -8.90 18.01 -13.60
C ARG A 139 -7.68 18.45 -14.42
N ARG A 140 -7.31 17.64 -15.41
CA ARG A 140 -6.26 17.94 -16.40
C ARG A 140 -6.78 18.88 -17.47
#